data_AF-A0AA36AW94-F1
#
_entry.id   AF-A0AA36AW94-F1
#
_cell.length_a   1.000
_cell.length_b   1.000
_cell.length_c   1.000
_cell.angle_alpha   90.00
_cell.angle_beta   90.00
_cell.angle_gamma   90.00
#
_symmetry.space_group_name_H-M   'P 1'
#
loop_
_entity.id
_entity.type
_entity.pdbx_description
1 polymer ?
#
loop_
_entity_poly.entity_id
_entity_poly.type
_entity_poly.pdbx_seq_one_letter_code
_entity_poly.pdbx_strand_id
1 'polypeptide(L)'
;MAKIVEIAEEHLWDSICGESDDPFPARSKDDVLHEDYDPALHHPVFCGYLCAKVDTYEDAAADFDPATSHPACVGYVLIDIPKKHVKRKCDEAPDPQTCEPSDYLQYYIFPLLVPALTEVLRQAKIENCFVRKKTKFNCADFLTEYLYKNNPNYNDRQDVTLWDIPFVKEWLKDHTRVALPKSLLWSDEEACIVIQSFWRGYKVRCQPEIQELRRWQWDWKEENRGIRLQVNEFWNKRMPNYHSAIDSDENISSTIIQ
;
A
#
# COMPACT_ATOMS: atom_id res chain seq x y z
N MET A 1 -4.91 39.00 -29.36
CA MET A 1 -5.94 38.11 -28.78
C MET A 1 -5.33 36.72 -28.71
N ALA A 2 -4.93 36.26 -27.51
CA ALA A 2 -4.35 34.94 -27.33
C ALA A 2 -5.49 33.92 -27.20
N LYS A 3 -5.47 32.89 -28.05
CA LYS A 3 -6.44 31.79 -28.03
C LYS A 3 -5.98 30.81 -26.95
N ILE A 4 -6.74 30.71 -25.86
CA ILE A 4 -6.57 29.63 -24.89
C ILE A 4 -7.04 28.36 -25.59
N VAL A 5 -6.13 27.41 -25.75
CA VAL A 5 -6.46 26.04 -26.17
C VAL A 5 -6.67 25.27 -24.87
N GLU A 6 -7.93 24.92 -24.58
CA GLU A 6 -8.24 23.93 -23.56
C GLU A 6 -7.69 22.59 -24.03
N ILE A 7 -6.66 22.10 -23.33
CA ILE A 7 -6.17 20.74 -23.49
C ILE A 7 -7.18 19.86 -22.75
N ALA A 8 -7.87 18.99 -23.47
CA ALA A 8 -8.76 18.00 -22.87
C ALA A 8 -7.91 17.09 -21.96
N GLU A 9 -8.24 17.05 -20.67
CA GLU A 9 -7.60 16.15 -19.71
C GLU A 9 -7.88 14.71 -20.15
N GLU A 10 -6.82 13.93 -20.38
CA GLU A 10 -6.94 12.51 -20.73
C GLU A 10 -7.67 11.77 -19.59
N HIS A 11 -8.62 10.92 -19.96
CA HIS A 11 -9.40 10.16 -19.01
C HIS A 11 -8.44 9.26 -18.22
N LEU A 12 -8.40 9.41 -16.89
CA LEU A 12 -7.44 8.73 -16.00
C LEU A 12 -7.32 7.22 -16.27
N TRP A 13 -8.43 6.59 -16.67
CA TRP A 13 -8.50 5.18 -17.02
C TRP A 13 -7.71 4.81 -18.28
N ASP A 14 -7.63 5.68 -19.27
CA ASP A 14 -6.85 5.44 -20.50
C ASP A 14 -5.33 5.51 -20.19
N SER A 15 -4.94 6.39 -19.26
CA SER A 15 -3.56 6.45 -18.74
C SER A 15 -3.18 5.21 -17.91
N ILE A 16 -4.13 4.60 -17.18
CA ILE A 16 -3.88 3.39 -16.39
C ILE A 16 -3.75 2.15 -17.29
N CYS A 17 -4.58 2.06 -18.33
CA CYS A 17 -4.60 0.92 -19.23
C CYS A 17 -3.54 0.99 -20.34
N GLY A 18 -3.00 2.17 -20.65
CA GLY A 18 -2.01 2.36 -21.72
C GLY A 18 -0.57 1.93 -21.37
N GLU A 19 -0.25 1.65 -20.10
CA GLU A 19 1.12 1.33 -19.65
C GLU A 19 1.47 -0.17 -19.67
N SER A 20 0.57 -1.04 -20.11
CA SER A 20 0.81 -2.50 -20.13
C SER A 20 0.80 -3.09 -21.54
N ASP A 21 1.74 -2.66 -22.37
CA ASP A 21 2.13 -3.37 -23.61
C ASP A 21 3.31 -4.34 -23.39
N ASP A 22 3.78 -4.48 -22.15
CA ASP A 22 4.79 -5.49 -21.83
C ASP A 22 4.17 -6.90 -22.03
N PRO A 23 4.77 -7.75 -22.88
CA PRO A 23 4.30 -9.12 -23.05
C PRO A 23 4.30 -9.82 -21.69
N PHE A 24 3.18 -10.45 -21.34
CA PHE A 24 3.11 -11.34 -20.18
C PHE A 24 4.35 -12.26 -20.18
N PRO A 25 5.00 -12.50 -19.03
CA PRO A 25 6.17 -13.38 -18.97
C PRO A 25 5.80 -14.72 -19.58
N ALA A 26 6.53 -15.12 -20.62
CA ALA A 26 6.31 -16.39 -21.30
C ALA A 26 6.39 -17.52 -20.27
N ARG A 27 5.25 -18.14 -20.00
CA ARG A 27 5.14 -19.30 -19.12
C ARG A 27 6.01 -20.42 -19.70
N SER A 28 6.83 -21.08 -18.87
CA SER A 28 7.65 -22.22 -19.30
C SER A 28 6.78 -23.27 -19.98
N LYS A 29 7.24 -23.81 -21.12
CA LYS A 29 6.51 -24.78 -21.94
C LYS A 29 6.22 -26.11 -21.24
N ASP A 30 6.77 -26.34 -20.06
CA ASP A 30 6.86 -27.67 -19.46
C ASP A 30 5.80 -27.96 -18.38
N ASP A 31 4.91 -27.03 -18.05
CA ASP A 31 3.95 -27.19 -16.92
C ASP A 31 2.46 -27.04 -17.29
N VAL A 32 2.07 -27.42 -18.51
CA VAL A 32 0.64 -27.54 -18.86
C VAL A 32 0.39 -28.93 -19.43
N LEU A 33 -0.20 -29.81 -18.62
CA LEU A 33 -1.02 -30.89 -19.15
C LEU A 33 -2.09 -30.23 -20.02
N HIS A 34 -1.89 -30.24 -21.34
CA HIS A 34 -2.96 -29.94 -22.28
C HIS A 34 -3.95 -31.09 -22.16
N GLU A 35 -5.00 -30.90 -21.37
CA GLU A 35 -6.25 -31.60 -21.62
C GLU A 35 -6.71 -31.18 -23.01
N ASP A 36 -6.87 -32.14 -23.91
CA ASP A 36 -7.37 -31.88 -25.25
C ASP A 36 -8.69 -31.12 -25.14
N TYR A 37 -8.79 -30.00 -25.86
CA TYR A 37 -9.97 -29.14 -25.82
C TYR A 37 -11.22 -29.93 -26.24
N ASP A 38 -12.12 -30.17 -25.28
CA ASP A 38 -13.42 -30.79 -25.55
C ASP A 38 -14.48 -29.70 -25.81
N PRO A 39 -14.89 -29.47 -27.07
CA PRO A 39 -15.88 -28.47 -27.42
C PRO A 39 -17.26 -28.75 -26.82
N ALA A 40 -17.55 -29.97 -26.36
CA ALA A 40 -18.83 -30.30 -25.72
C ALA A 40 -18.91 -29.82 -24.26
N LEU A 41 -17.77 -29.63 -23.59
CA LEU A 41 -17.70 -29.16 -22.20
C LEU A 41 -17.60 -27.62 -22.10
N HIS A 42 -17.23 -26.95 -23.19
CA HIS A 42 -17.05 -25.51 -23.24
C HIS A 42 -18.28 -24.80 -23.83
N HIS A 43 -18.87 -23.89 -23.04
CA HIS A 43 -19.87 -22.95 -23.53
C HIS A 43 -19.16 -21.69 -24.08
N PRO A 44 -19.55 -21.17 -25.25
CA PRO A 44 -18.96 -19.95 -25.78
C PRO A 44 -19.22 -18.78 -24.83
N VAL A 45 -18.15 -18.06 -24.45
CA VAL A 45 -18.23 -16.86 -23.60
C VAL A 45 -18.25 -15.63 -24.52
N PHE A 46 -19.40 -14.97 -24.60
CA PHE A 46 -19.53 -13.70 -25.33
C PHE A 46 -19.34 -12.54 -24.36
N CYS A 47 -18.23 -11.81 -24.47
CA CYS A 47 -17.95 -10.67 -23.60
C CYS A 47 -18.98 -9.54 -23.83
N GLY A 48 -19.72 -9.16 -22.79
CA GLY A 48 -20.69 -8.05 -22.84
C GLY A 48 -22.07 -8.39 -23.39
N TYR A 49 -22.34 -9.66 -23.74
CA TYR A 49 -23.64 -10.10 -24.23
C TYR A 49 -24.12 -11.32 -23.45
N LEU A 50 -25.43 -11.43 -23.24
CA LEU A 50 -26.04 -12.71 -22.86
C LEU A 50 -26.22 -13.52 -24.13
N CYS A 51 -26.06 -14.84 -24.08
CA CYS A 51 -26.36 -15.71 -25.20
C CYS A 51 -27.34 -16.81 -24.76
N ALA A 52 -28.28 -17.15 -25.64
CA ALA A 52 -29.11 -18.34 -25.46
C ALA A 52 -28.86 -19.31 -26.59
N LYS A 53 -28.73 -20.59 -26.25
CA LYS A 53 -28.67 -21.67 -27.23
C LYS A 53 -30.04 -21.80 -27.89
N VAL A 54 -30.07 -21.88 -29.23
CA VAL A 54 -31.29 -22.10 -30.00
C VAL A 54 -31.27 -23.54 -30.48
N ASP A 55 -32.28 -24.32 -30.06
CA ASP A 55 -32.47 -25.67 -30.58
C ASP A 55 -33.08 -25.58 -31.98
N THR A 56 -32.24 -25.71 -33.01
CA THR A 56 -32.69 -25.84 -34.40
C THR A 56 -32.85 -27.32 -34.74
N TYR A 57 -33.93 -27.66 -35.45
CA TYR A 57 -34.17 -29.03 -35.94
C TYR A 57 -33.31 -29.38 -37.18
N GLU A 58 -32.67 -28.36 -37.77
CA GLU A 58 -31.76 -28.46 -38.91
C GLU A 58 -30.34 -28.07 -38.50
N ASP A 59 -29.35 -28.49 -39.29
CA ASP A 59 -27.93 -28.20 -39.07
C ASP A 59 -27.69 -26.69 -39.05
N ALA A 60 -27.47 -26.12 -37.86
CA ALA A 60 -27.28 -24.69 -37.65
C ALA A 60 -26.11 -24.10 -38.46
N ALA A 61 -25.17 -24.93 -38.91
CA ALA A 61 -24.05 -24.50 -39.74
C ALA A 61 -24.42 -24.33 -41.23
N ALA A 62 -25.57 -24.88 -41.68
CA ALA A 62 -25.98 -24.83 -43.08
C ALA A 62 -26.36 -23.41 -43.53
N ASP A 63 -26.95 -22.63 -42.64
CA ASP A 63 -27.38 -21.24 -42.88
C ASP A 63 -26.35 -20.20 -42.39
N PHE A 64 -25.12 -20.63 -42.07
CA PHE A 64 -24.08 -19.73 -41.58
C PHE A 64 -23.54 -18.83 -42.69
N ASP A 65 -23.79 -17.53 -42.58
CA ASP A 65 -23.19 -16.50 -43.42
C ASP A 65 -22.07 -15.76 -42.66
N PRO A 66 -20.80 -15.90 -43.10
CA PRO A 66 -19.66 -15.24 -42.46
C PRO A 66 -19.65 -13.71 -42.64
N ALA A 67 -20.45 -13.17 -43.57
CA ALA A 67 -20.59 -11.72 -43.74
C ALA A 67 -21.50 -11.09 -42.67
N THR A 68 -22.38 -11.86 -42.04
CA THR A 68 -23.40 -11.37 -41.09
C THR A 68 -23.19 -11.84 -39.66
N SER A 69 -22.47 -12.94 -39.42
CA SER A 69 -22.22 -13.43 -38.05
C SER A 69 -20.86 -14.11 -37.90
N HIS A 70 -20.33 -14.11 -36.66
CA HIS A 70 -19.09 -14.83 -36.34
C HIS A 70 -19.39 -16.34 -36.20
N PRO A 71 -18.51 -17.25 -36.65
CA PRO A 71 -18.78 -18.70 -36.57
C PRO A 71 -18.99 -19.22 -35.13
N ALA A 72 -18.45 -18.51 -34.13
CA ALA A 72 -18.71 -18.81 -32.72
C ALA A 72 -20.16 -18.55 -32.27
N CYS A 73 -20.95 -17.79 -33.04
CA CYS A 73 -22.37 -17.50 -32.76
C CYS A 73 -23.33 -18.54 -33.37
N VAL A 74 -22.83 -19.53 -34.11
CA VAL A 74 -23.68 -20.57 -34.73
C VAL A 74 -24.41 -21.36 -33.64
N GLY A 75 -25.74 -21.39 -33.71
CA GLY A 75 -26.60 -22.04 -32.70
C GLY A 75 -26.83 -21.22 -31.42
N TYR A 76 -26.36 -19.96 -31.36
CA TYR A 76 -26.58 -19.05 -30.24
C TYR A 76 -27.14 -17.72 -30.71
N VAL A 77 -28.12 -17.19 -29.98
CA VAL A 77 -28.65 -15.84 -30.19
C VAL A 77 -28.11 -14.93 -29.08
N LEU A 78 -27.52 -13.80 -29.49
CA LEU A 78 -27.11 -12.74 -28.57
C LEU A 78 -28.36 -12.00 -28.07
N ILE A 79 -28.54 -12.01 -26.77
CA ILE A 79 -29.60 -11.31 -26.05
C ILE A 79 -28.98 -10.03 -25.50
N ASP A 80 -29.61 -8.90 -25.81
CA ASP A 80 -29.27 -7.64 -25.17
C ASP A 80 -29.44 -7.78 -23.66
N ILE A 81 -28.41 -7.42 -22.89
CA ILE A 81 -28.54 -7.32 -21.44
C ILE A 81 -29.67 -6.33 -21.19
N PRO A 82 -30.80 -6.74 -20.56
CA PRO A 82 -31.86 -5.80 -20.28
C PRO A 82 -31.23 -4.68 -19.47
N LYS A 83 -31.20 -3.46 -20.05
CA LYS A 83 -30.68 -2.28 -19.36
C LYS A 83 -31.43 -2.23 -18.05
N LYS A 84 -30.76 -2.60 -16.95
CA LYS A 84 -31.34 -2.57 -15.61
C LYS A 84 -31.98 -1.21 -15.53
N HIS A 85 -33.31 -1.15 -15.39
CA HIS A 85 -34.00 0.13 -15.31
C HIS A 85 -33.32 0.90 -14.18
N VAL A 86 -32.49 1.88 -14.56
CA VAL A 86 -31.97 2.86 -13.62
C VAL A 86 -33.24 3.56 -13.17
N LYS A 87 -33.75 3.22 -11.99
CA LYS A 87 -34.84 3.97 -11.38
C LYS A 87 -34.37 5.42 -11.42
N ARG A 88 -35.06 6.24 -12.22
CA ARG A 88 -34.88 7.69 -12.19
C ARG A 88 -35.12 8.08 -10.74
N LYS A 89 -34.12 8.73 -10.12
CA LYS A 89 -34.22 9.19 -8.74
C LYS A 89 -35.50 10.04 -8.61
N CYS A 90 -36.34 9.73 -7.63
CA CYS A 90 -37.24 10.73 -7.08
C CYS A 90 -36.35 11.76 -6.38
N ASP A 91 -36.60 13.05 -6.60
CA ASP A 91 -35.79 14.15 -6.11
C ASP A 91 -35.90 14.38 -4.58
N GLU A 92 -36.60 13.50 -3.87
CA GLU A 92 -36.80 13.57 -2.42
C GLU A 92 -35.88 12.59 -1.70
N ALA A 93 -35.19 13.09 -0.68
CA ALA A 93 -34.30 12.27 0.14
C ALA A 93 -35.12 11.19 0.86
N PRO A 94 -34.80 9.89 0.66
CA PRO A 94 -35.55 8.81 1.30
C PRO A 94 -35.31 8.84 2.82
N ASP A 95 -36.33 8.56 3.63
CA ASP A 95 -36.18 8.61 5.10
C ASP A 95 -35.08 7.62 5.58
N PRO A 96 -34.02 8.09 6.29
CA PRO A 96 -32.87 7.28 6.68
C PRO A 96 -33.19 6.02 7.47
N GLN A 97 -34.29 6.00 8.22
CA GLN A 97 -34.64 4.90 9.13
C GLN A 97 -35.56 3.86 8.50
N THR A 98 -36.24 4.20 7.40
CA THR A 98 -37.26 3.34 6.78
C THR A 98 -36.94 2.96 5.34
N CYS A 99 -35.92 3.57 4.72
CA CYS A 99 -35.53 3.25 3.36
C CYS A 99 -34.81 1.90 3.24
N GLU A 100 -34.86 1.32 2.04
CA GLU A 100 -34.08 0.14 1.72
C GLU A 100 -32.57 0.40 1.88
N PRO A 101 -31.77 -0.58 2.35
CA PRO A 101 -30.32 -0.39 2.55
C PRO A 101 -29.59 0.09 1.30
N SER A 102 -30.04 -0.33 0.11
CA SER A 102 -29.45 0.11 -1.17
C SER A 102 -29.69 1.60 -1.42
N ASP A 103 -30.90 2.09 -1.13
CA ASP A 103 -31.25 3.50 -1.28
C ASP A 103 -30.51 4.34 -0.23
N TYR A 104 -30.38 3.83 1.01
CA TYR A 104 -29.58 4.48 2.05
C TYR A 104 -28.13 4.70 1.60
N LEU A 105 -27.47 3.65 1.10
CA LEU A 105 -26.10 3.74 0.62
C LEU A 105 -25.97 4.73 -0.54
N GLN A 106 -26.91 4.68 -1.49
CA GLN A 106 -26.85 5.50 -2.69
C GLN A 106 -27.08 7.00 -2.42
N TYR A 107 -27.94 7.35 -1.47
CA TYR A 107 -28.27 8.74 -1.16
C TYR A 107 -27.41 9.33 -0.05
N TYR A 108 -27.08 8.56 0.99
CA TYR A 108 -26.40 9.10 2.18
C TYR A 108 -24.91 8.78 2.23
N ILE A 109 -24.46 7.62 1.72
CA ILE A 109 -23.06 7.19 1.92
C ILE A 109 -22.22 7.44 0.66
N PHE A 110 -22.66 7.01 -0.51
CA PHE A 110 -21.89 7.10 -1.75
C PHE A 110 -21.55 8.52 -2.17
N PRO A 111 -22.40 9.55 -2.00
CA PRO A 111 -22.02 10.93 -2.34
C PRO A 111 -20.81 11.44 -1.54
N LEU A 112 -20.57 10.91 -0.33
CA LEU A 112 -19.41 11.23 0.49
C LEU A 112 -18.23 10.29 0.19
N LEU A 113 -18.52 8.98 0.08
CA LEU A 113 -17.50 7.96 -0.02
C LEU A 113 -16.85 7.88 -1.41
N VAL A 114 -17.63 8.04 -2.49
CA VAL A 114 -17.11 7.92 -3.86
C VAL A 114 -16.05 8.99 -4.15
N PRO A 115 -16.28 10.30 -3.91
CA PRO A 115 -15.24 11.31 -4.09
C PRO A 115 -14.01 11.05 -3.21
N ALA A 116 -14.21 10.61 -1.97
CA ALA A 116 -13.12 10.28 -1.06
C ALA A 116 -12.26 9.11 -1.58
N LEU A 117 -12.88 8.06 -2.11
CA LEU A 117 -12.17 6.94 -2.74
C LEU A 117 -11.45 7.36 -4.02
N THR A 118 -12.04 8.24 -4.82
CA THR A 118 -11.36 8.83 -5.99
C THR A 118 -10.09 9.56 -5.58
N GLU A 119 -10.15 10.35 -4.50
CA GLU A 119 -8.98 11.07 -3.99
C GLU A 119 -7.93 10.14 -3.39
N VAL A 120 -8.34 9.06 -2.71
CA VAL A 120 -7.44 7.98 -2.27
C VAL A 120 -6.66 7.41 -3.46
N LEU A 121 -7.33 7.13 -4.58
CA LEU A 121 -6.68 6.58 -5.77
C LEU A 121 -5.71 7.59 -6.40
N ARG A 122 -6.07 8.88 -6.42
CA ARG A 122 -5.19 9.96 -6.90
C ARG A 122 -3.92 10.05 -6.05
N GLN A 123 -4.07 10.02 -4.72
CA GLN A 123 -2.94 10.03 -3.80
C GLN A 123 -2.10 8.75 -3.90
N ALA A 124 -2.74 7.59 -4.06
CA ALA A 124 -2.06 6.32 -4.26
C ALA A 124 -1.20 6.31 -5.53
N LYS A 125 -1.65 6.98 -6.61
CA LYS A 125 -0.86 7.18 -7.83
C LYS A 125 0.39 8.03 -7.54
N ILE A 126 0.24 9.15 -6.85
CA ILE A 126 1.35 10.05 -6.47
C ILE A 126 2.39 9.32 -5.61
N GLU A 127 1.94 8.52 -4.65
CA GLU A 127 2.79 7.73 -3.75
C GLU A 127 3.33 6.44 -4.41
N ASN A 128 3.10 6.24 -5.72
CA ASN A 128 3.54 5.09 -6.51
C ASN A 128 3.07 3.74 -5.94
N CYS A 129 1.87 3.69 -5.38
CA CYS A 129 1.35 2.49 -4.73
C CYS A 129 1.02 1.36 -5.71
N PHE A 130 0.75 1.68 -6.97
CA PHE A 130 0.46 0.69 -8.01
C PHE A 130 1.73 0.07 -8.60
N VAL A 131 2.87 0.74 -8.46
CA VAL A 131 4.17 0.27 -8.96
C VAL A 131 4.93 -0.48 -7.87
N ARG A 132 4.91 0.02 -6.63
CA ARG A 132 5.69 -0.53 -5.51
C ARG A 132 4.88 -1.55 -4.72
N LYS A 133 5.45 -2.75 -4.51
CA LYS A 133 4.84 -3.81 -3.67
C LYS A 133 4.64 -3.42 -2.20
N LYS A 134 5.47 -2.51 -1.67
CA LYS A 134 5.39 -2.02 -0.29
C LYS A 134 5.45 -0.51 -0.30
N THR A 135 4.54 0.13 0.44
CA THR A 135 4.35 1.57 0.45
C THR A 135 4.26 2.09 1.88
N LYS A 136 4.61 3.36 2.08
CA LYS A 136 4.37 4.08 3.34
C LYS A 136 2.93 4.57 3.48
N PHE A 137 2.22 4.68 2.35
CA PHE A 137 0.87 5.22 2.28
C PHE A 137 -0.15 4.24 2.87
N ASN A 138 -0.92 4.70 3.86
CA ASN A 138 -2.02 3.96 4.43
C ASN A 138 -3.35 4.54 3.97
N CYS A 139 -4.09 3.78 3.14
CA CYS A 139 -5.35 4.23 2.57
C CYS A 139 -6.42 4.50 3.64
N ALA A 140 -6.47 3.71 4.72
CA ALA A 140 -7.46 3.88 5.78
C ALA A 140 -7.22 5.17 6.58
N ASP A 141 -5.96 5.49 6.83
CA ASP A 141 -5.54 6.72 7.49
C ASP A 141 -5.93 7.95 6.67
N PHE A 142 -5.57 7.94 5.38
CA PHE A 142 -5.94 9.01 4.46
C PHE A 142 -7.45 9.19 4.35
N LEU A 143 -8.20 8.09 4.20
CA LEU A 143 -9.65 8.13 4.08
C LEU A 143 -10.31 8.68 5.36
N THR A 144 -9.80 8.31 6.53
CA THR A 144 -10.27 8.82 7.82
C THR A 144 -10.08 10.32 7.92
N GLU A 145 -8.88 10.81 7.58
CA GLU A 145 -8.58 12.25 7.57
C GLU A 145 -9.47 12.99 6.57
N TYR A 146 -9.57 12.48 5.34
CA TYR A 146 -10.35 13.11 4.28
C TYR A 146 -11.84 13.22 4.63
N LEU A 147 -12.45 12.13 5.13
CA LEU A 147 -13.86 12.13 5.53
C LEU A 147 -14.11 13.03 6.74
N TYR A 148 -13.15 13.13 7.66
CA TYR A 148 -13.26 14.01 8.82
C TYR A 148 -13.21 15.49 8.43
N LYS A 149 -12.32 15.86 7.51
CA LYS A 149 -12.17 17.22 6.96
C LYS A 149 -13.38 17.65 6.14
N ASN A 150 -13.90 16.76 5.30
CA ASN A 150 -14.96 17.06 4.34
C ASN A 150 -16.37 16.72 4.86
N ASN A 151 -16.56 16.68 6.18
CA ASN A 151 -17.88 16.44 6.76
C ASN A 151 -18.78 17.68 6.57
N PRO A 152 -19.90 17.60 5.83
CA PRO A 152 -20.74 18.77 5.54
C PRO A 152 -21.33 19.47 6.76
N ASN A 153 -21.37 18.78 7.91
CA ASN A 153 -21.90 19.33 9.15
C ASN A 153 -20.90 20.26 9.88
N TYR A 154 -19.63 20.26 9.49
CA TYR A 154 -18.56 20.98 10.17
C TYR A 154 -17.62 21.67 9.17
N ASN A 155 -17.55 23.00 9.21
CA ASN A 155 -16.75 23.79 8.25
C ASN A 155 -15.36 24.18 8.77
N ASP A 156 -15.06 23.90 10.04
CA ASP A 156 -13.87 24.36 10.77
C ASP A 156 -12.70 23.36 10.76
N ARG A 157 -12.82 22.25 10.03
CA ARG A 157 -11.91 21.09 10.15
C ARG A 157 -10.84 20.97 9.08
N GLN A 158 -10.73 21.94 8.16
CA GLN A 158 -9.86 21.82 6.99
C GLN A 158 -8.37 21.65 7.34
N ASP A 159 -7.92 22.22 8.45
CA ASP A 159 -6.50 22.21 8.90
C ASP A 159 -6.16 21.09 9.92
N VAL A 160 -7.08 20.16 10.18
CA VAL A 160 -6.86 19.10 11.17
C VAL A 160 -6.10 17.93 10.54
N THR A 161 -4.92 17.57 11.06
CA THR A 161 -4.20 16.36 10.62
C THR A 161 -4.77 15.10 11.30
N LEU A 162 -4.61 13.90 10.70
CA LEU A 162 -5.06 12.62 11.27
C LEU A 162 -4.75 12.45 12.77
N TRP A 163 -3.54 12.82 13.19
CA TRP A 163 -3.07 12.64 14.57
C TRP A 163 -3.79 13.54 15.59
N ASP A 164 -4.40 14.63 15.12
CA ASP A 164 -5.10 15.60 15.94
C ASP A 164 -6.62 15.32 16.03
N ILE A 165 -7.11 14.35 15.26
CA ILE A 165 -8.51 13.94 15.31
C ILE A 165 -8.80 13.34 16.71
N PRO A 166 -9.82 13.83 17.45
CA PRO A 166 -10.02 13.48 18.87
C PRO A 166 -10.11 11.97 19.14
N PHE A 167 -10.94 11.25 18.37
CA PHE A 167 -11.13 9.82 18.57
C PHE A 167 -9.90 9.00 18.17
N VAL A 168 -9.13 9.46 17.17
CA VAL A 168 -7.87 8.81 16.76
C VAL A 168 -6.83 9.00 17.85
N LYS A 169 -6.69 10.23 18.34
CA LYS A 169 -5.74 10.58 19.40
C LYS A 169 -6.01 9.81 20.70
N GLU A 170 -7.28 9.66 21.06
CA GLU A 170 -7.68 8.87 22.22
C GLU A 170 -7.36 7.39 22.03
N TRP A 171 -7.73 6.81 20.88
CA TRP A 171 -7.43 5.42 20.55
C TRP A 171 -5.93 5.08 20.57
N LEU A 172 -5.09 5.99 20.07
CA LEU A 172 -3.64 5.81 19.97
C LEU A 172 -2.91 5.85 21.32
N LYS A 173 -3.54 6.35 22.40
CA LYS A 173 -2.95 6.30 23.75
C LYS A 173 -2.76 4.86 24.21
N ASP A 174 -3.77 4.02 23.97
CA ASP A 174 -3.76 2.62 24.40
C ASP A 174 -3.22 1.69 23.31
N HIS A 175 -3.19 2.14 22.04
CA HIS A 175 -2.78 1.36 20.88
C HIS A 175 -1.69 2.06 20.07
N THR A 176 -0.48 2.13 20.62
CA THR A 176 0.66 2.75 19.94
C THR A 176 0.99 2.01 18.65
N ARG A 177 1.06 2.75 17.54
CA ARG A 177 1.41 2.17 16.22
C ARG A 177 2.89 1.79 16.18
N VAL A 178 3.19 0.67 15.53
CA VAL A 178 4.57 0.27 15.26
C VAL A 178 5.17 1.23 14.22
N ALA A 179 6.39 1.70 14.47
CA ALA A 179 7.09 2.57 13.54
C ALA A 179 7.31 1.87 12.20
N LEU A 180 7.12 2.61 11.11
CA LEU A 180 7.37 2.08 9.77
C LEU A 180 8.86 1.72 9.61
N PRO A 181 9.17 0.66 8.84
CA PRO A 181 10.55 0.29 8.58
C PRO A 181 11.25 1.42 7.82
N LYS A 182 12.52 1.67 8.16
CA LYS A 182 13.32 2.77 7.57
C LYS A 182 13.39 2.71 6.04
N SER A 183 13.37 1.51 5.46
CA SER A 183 13.34 1.31 4.02
C SER A 183 12.12 1.93 3.31
N LEU A 184 11.02 2.17 4.03
CA LEU A 184 9.83 2.85 3.49
C LEU A 184 9.81 4.35 3.81
N LEU A 185 10.63 4.79 4.77
CA LEU A 185 10.68 6.18 5.22
C LEU A 185 11.74 6.99 4.48
N TRP A 186 12.89 6.39 4.22
CA TRP A 186 14.01 7.09 3.57
C TRP A 186 13.69 7.49 2.14
N SER A 187 14.13 8.68 1.76
CA SER A 187 14.22 9.05 0.35
C SER A 187 15.31 8.23 -0.34
N ASP A 188 15.27 8.18 -1.67
CA ASP A 188 16.28 7.45 -2.44
C ASP A 188 17.68 8.03 -2.20
N GLU A 189 17.80 9.35 -2.01
CA GLU A 189 19.06 10.02 -1.67
C GLU A 189 19.57 9.64 -0.28
N GLU A 190 18.72 9.69 0.74
CA GLU A 190 19.07 9.30 2.11
C GLU A 190 19.50 7.84 2.17
N ALA A 191 18.71 6.96 1.54
CA ALA A 191 19.01 5.54 1.45
C ALA A 191 20.36 5.32 0.74
N CYS A 192 20.62 6.05 -0.35
CA CYS A 192 21.88 5.98 -1.08
C CYS A 192 23.07 6.37 -0.20
N ILE A 193 23.00 7.48 0.53
CA ILE A 193 24.06 7.92 1.45
C ILE A 193 24.34 6.84 2.49
N VAL A 194 23.29 6.30 3.10
CA VAL A 194 23.40 5.22 4.09
C VAL A 194 24.08 4.02 3.46
N ILE A 195 23.58 3.48 2.36
CA ILE A 195 24.13 2.31 1.67
C ILE A 195 25.60 2.53 1.30
N GLN A 196 25.94 3.69 0.73
CA GLN A 196 27.31 4.03 0.35
C GLN A 196 28.25 4.09 1.57
N SER A 197 27.79 4.66 2.69
CA SER A 197 28.58 4.70 3.93
C SER A 197 28.86 3.30 4.47
N PHE A 198 27.85 2.41 4.44
CA PHE A 198 27.99 1.02 4.84
C PHE A 198 28.94 0.24 3.92
N TRP A 199 28.86 0.47 2.61
CA TRP A 199 29.75 -0.15 1.62
C TRP A 199 31.20 0.30 1.79
N ARG A 200 31.45 1.61 1.92
CA ARG A 200 32.79 2.15 2.19
C ARG A 200 33.35 1.55 3.48
N GLY A 201 32.54 1.53 4.53
CA GLY A 201 32.88 0.86 5.79
C GLY A 201 33.24 -0.61 5.58
N TYR A 202 32.40 -1.37 4.89
CA TYR A 202 32.64 -2.78 4.54
C TYR A 202 33.96 -2.99 3.80
N LYS A 203 34.24 -2.19 2.76
CA LYS A 203 35.49 -2.25 1.99
C LYS A 203 36.72 -2.05 2.87
N VAL A 204 36.68 -1.11 3.81
CA VAL A 204 37.75 -0.93 4.81
C VAL A 204 37.84 -2.15 5.72
N ARG A 205 36.72 -2.77 6.12
CA ARG A 205 36.78 -4.00 6.94
C ARG A 205 37.34 -5.18 6.18
N CYS A 206 37.22 -5.25 4.87
CA CYS A 206 37.82 -6.33 4.09
C CYS A 206 39.35 -6.24 3.99
N GLN A 207 39.96 -5.08 4.31
CA GLN A 207 41.42 -4.93 4.24
C GLN A 207 42.11 -5.87 5.25
N PRO A 208 43.18 -6.60 4.85
CA PRO A 208 43.85 -7.57 5.72
C PRO A 208 44.34 -6.97 7.04
N GLU A 209 44.97 -5.80 6.97
CA GLU A 209 45.52 -5.07 8.11
C GLU A 209 44.43 -4.75 9.16
N ILE A 210 43.25 -4.39 8.66
CA ILE A 210 42.11 -4.04 9.50
C ILE A 210 41.45 -5.32 10.07
N GLN A 211 41.45 -6.44 9.34
CA GLN A 211 40.99 -7.73 9.87
C GLN A 211 41.92 -8.25 10.97
N GLU A 212 43.24 -8.11 10.80
CA GLU A 212 44.23 -8.42 11.83
C GLU A 212 44.02 -7.56 13.07
N LEU A 213 43.84 -6.24 12.91
CA LEU A 213 43.52 -5.35 14.03
C LEU A 213 42.22 -5.77 14.75
N ARG A 214 41.17 -6.16 14.03
CA ARG A 214 39.91 -6.63 14.64
C ARG A 214 40.09 -7.92 15.42
N ARG A 215 40.86 -8.88 14.88
CA ARG A 215 41.20 -10.12 15.58
C ARG A 215 41.97 -9.82 16.85
N TRP A 216 43.02 -9.00 16.76
CA TRP A 216 43.79 -8.56 17.92
C TRP A 216 42.91 -7.85 18.96
N GLN A 217 42.01 -6.96 18.55
CA GLN A 217 41.08 -6.29 19.47
C GLN A 217 40.10 -7.26 20.15
N TRP A 218 39.73 -8.34 19.46
CA TRP A 218 38.87 -9.37 20.02
C TRP A 218 39.64 -10.23 21.03
N ASP A 219 40.84 -10.70 20.65
CA ASP A 219 41.74 -11.46 21.52
C ASP A 219 42.06 -10.66 22.78
N TRP A 220 42.43 -9.38 22.63
CA TRP A 220 42.69 -8.48 23.74
C TRP A 220 41.48 -8.32 24.67
N LYS A 221 40.25 -8.24 24.14
CA LYS A 221 39.04 -8.16 24.97
C LYS A 221 38.76 -9.46 25.72
N GLU A 222 39.07 -10.60 25.13
CA GLU A 222 38.89 -11.91 25.77
C GLU A 222 39.96 -12.15 26.84
N GLU A 223 41.22 -11.84 26.56
CA GLU A 223 42.33 -11.93 27.53
C GLU A 223 42.16 -10.97 28.70
N ASN A 224 41.68 -9.75 28.45
CA ASN A 224 41.43 -8.72 29.47
C ASN A 224 39.98 -8.76 29.98
N ARG A 225 39.27 -9.87 29.77
CA ARG A 225 37.91 -10.03 30.27
C ARG A 225 37.92 -10.03 31.79
N GLY A 226 37.12 -9.15 32.38
CA GLY A 226 37.10 -8.98 33.84
C GLY A 226 38.25 -8.13 34.39
N ILE A 227 39.04 -7.44 33.57
CA ILE A 227 40.08 -6.52 34.07
C ILE A 227 39.49 -5.43 34.96
N ARG A 228 38.26 -4.99 34.67
CA ARG A 228 37.52 -4.06 35.53
C ARG A 228 37.25 -4.63 36.92
N LEU A 229 36.92 -5.92 37.01
CA LEU A 229 36.72 -6.61 38.29
C LEU A 229 38.06 -6.75 39.03
N GLN A 230 39.11 -7.17 38.34
CA GLN A 230 40.46 -7.29 38.93
C GLN A 230 41.01 -5.95 39.42
N VAL A 231 40.81 -4.88 38.65
CA VAL A 231 41.20 -3.52 39.04
C VAL A 231 40.36 -3.05 40.24
N ASN A 232 39.06 -3.34 40.26
CA ASN A 232 38.18 -2.99 41.39
C ASN A 232 38.57 -3.78 42.66
N GLU A 233 38.82 -5.09 42.56
CA GLU A 233 39.37 -5.89 43.66
C GLU A 233 40.72 -5.36 44.16
N PHE A 234 41.61 -4.98 43.24
CA PHE A 234 42.90 -4.38 43.58
C PHE A 234 42.74 -3.08 44.38
N TRP A 235 41.87 -2.18 43.94
CA TRP A 235 41.61 -0.92 44.64
C TRP A 235 40.86 -1.13 45.95
N ASN A 236 39.88 -2.03 46.02
CA ASN A 236 39.20 -2.37 47.27
C ASN A 236 40.15 -2.98 48.31
N LYS A 237 41.15 -3.76 47.88
CA LYS A 237 42.19 -4.31 48.77
C LYS A 237 43.14 -3.23 49.29
N ARG A 238 43.45 -2.23 48.47
CA ARG A 238 44.42 -1.16 48.81
C ARG A 238 43.77 0.02 49.51
N MET A 239 42.51 0.30 49.20
CA MET A 239 41.67 1.39 49.68
C MET A 239 40.20 0.91 49.77
N PRO A 240 39.80 0.27 50.87
CA PRO A 240 38.46 -0.30 51.04
C PRO A 240 37.30 0.70 50.91
N ASN A 241 37.58 2.00 51.01
CA ASN A 241 36.60 3.09 50.97
C ASN A 241 36.76 4.02 49.75
N TYR A 242 37.45 3.60 48.69
CA TYR A 242 37.69 4.46 47.51
C TYR A 242 36.40 4.79 46.75
N HIS A 243 35.50 3.81 46.58
CA HIS A 243 34.23 4.03 45.87
C HIS A 243 33.21 4.87 46.67
N SER A 244 33.20 4.79 48.00
CA SER A 244 32.32 5.62 48.85
C SER A 244 32.64 7.12 48.80
N ALA A 245 33.87 7.50 48.45
CA ALA A 245 34.28 8.91 48.31
C ALA A 245 33.81 9.53 46.99
N ILE A 246 33.69 8.74 45.92
CA ILE A 246 33.31 9.25 44.59
C ILE A 246 31.79 9.39 44.48
N ASP A 247 31.01 8.46 45.04
CA ASP A 247 29.54 8.53 45.05
C ASP A 247 29.01 9.65 45.95
N SER A 248 29.80 10.13 46.91
CA SER A 248 29.43 11.29 47.75
C SER A 248 29.72 12.63 47.06
N ASP A 249 30.72 12.72 46.19
CA ASP A 249 31.06 13.95 45.46
C ASP A 249 30.15 14.19 44.23
N GLU A 250 29.70 13.15 43.52
CA GLU A 250 28.75 13.32 42.39
C GLU A 250 27.35 13.74 42.86
N ASN A 251 26.95 13.37 44.08
CA ASN A 251 25.66 13.76 44.67
C ASN A 251 25.64 15.23 45.16
N ILE A 252 26.82 15.79 45.45
CA ILE A 252 26.98 17.21 45.81
C ILE A 252 26.93 18.09 44.54
N SER A 253 27.50 17.62 43.43
CA SER A 253 27.52 18.36 42.16
C SER A 253 26.13 18.46 41.49
N SER A 254 25.31 17.41 41.63
CA SER A 254 23.94 17.36 41.09
C SER A 254 22.92 18.19 41.90
N THR A 255 23.25 18.57 43.13
CA THR A 255 22.39 19.42 43.99
C THR A 255 22.64 20.93 43.77
N ILE A 256 23.73 21.32 43.10
CA ILE A 256 24.12 22.73 42.91
C ILE A 256 23.57 23.33 41.60
N ILE A 257 22.93 22.53 40.73
CA ILE A 257 22.33 22.99 39.45
C ILE A 257 20.80 22.77 39.43
N GLN A 258 20.12 23.23 40.47
CA GLN A 258 18.66 23.43 40.51
C GLN A 258 18.35 24.88 40.84
#